data_AF-A0A9N9YFU3-F1
#
_entry.id   AF-A0A9N9YFU3-F1
#
_cell.length_a   1.000
_cell.length_b   1.000
_cell.length_c   1.000
_cell.angle_alpha   90.00
_cell.angle_beta   90.00
_cell.angle_gamma   90.00
#
_symmetry.space_group_name_H-M   'P 1'
#
loop_
_entity.id
_entity.type
_entity.pdbx_description
1 polymer ?
#
loop_
_entity_poly.entity_id
_entity_poly.type
_entity_poly.pdbx_seq_one_letter_code
_entity_poly.pdbx_strand_id
1 'polypeptide(L)'
;MAAELKQGRRRTNSSAVPIGRNGHARGASVQVQPKSSHTSDEFLRPFLTPGFDPASFLNSTLPPLQRSAATSTESSGVAELSTQAQTLINQLNAHTSRLSTTLTSLTDDILRSGSRLAYEVELLRGETLSLTETMHDTLQEDIEKFVPGGLKTAKEERKDGASDDGRGSPTSETAEEEADIVEDAGDPPYVKQLQTLTLVRERLEAVVRTFGDAMEFVFPPSELSVSSSFLSVSAPEPGSQQQSSEDKGQEVLRKLREEISNLLLRSEDPVDGIAKAAERIEELKLLTTVWKGTSEENGRNKFIESLAKMVEDRHRELMRDMDPGTRKDGKLEGSRARKGSVTRDAAVAGESKPMPGGFGLLTQLQRLRNGI
;
A
#
# COMPACT_ATOMS: atom_id res chain seq x y z
N MET A 1 20.26 -85.55 -32.04
CA MET A 1 20.33 -84.49 -30.99
C MET A 1 18.94 -84.47 -30.35
N ALA A 2 18.79 -84.97 -29.12
CA ALA A 2 19.08 -84.25 -27.86
C ALA A 2 18.12 -83.05 -27.70
N ALA A 3 17.07 -83.13 -26.85
CA ALA A 3 17.08 -82.96 -25.38
C ALA A 3 17.10 -81.45 -24.99
N GLU A 4 16.46 -80.93 -23.94
CA GLU A 4 15.46 -81.45 -22.98
C GLU A 4 14.65 -80.26 -22.37
N LEU A 5 13.75 -80.50 -21.42
CA LEU A 5 12.95 -79.50 -20.68
C LEU A 5 13.80 -78.44 -19.95
N LYS A 6 13.25 -77.23 -19.74
CA LYS A 6 13.02 -76.71 -18.36
C LYS A 6 12.04 -75.54 -18.20
N GLN A 7 11.53 -75.43 -16.96
CA GLN A 7 10.51 -74.47 -16.52
C GLN A 7 11.11 -73.09 -16.15
N GLY A 8 10.26 -72.05 -16.07
CA GLY A 8 10.64 -70.74 -15.51
C GLY A 8 9.43 -69.95 -14.96
N ARG A 9 9.33 -69.78 -13.64
CA ARG A 9 8.20 -69.16 -12.93
C ARG A 9 8.61 -67.87 -12.21
N ARG A 10 7.98 -66.73 -12.52
CA ARG A 10 8.15 -65.44 -11.80
C ARG A 10 6.83 -64.65 -11.91
N ARG A 11 5.93 -64.66 -10.92
CA ARG A 11 5.98 -64.02 -9.57
C ARG A 11 6.26 -62.51 -9.60
N THR A 12 5.17 -61.75 -9.70
CA THR A 12 4.75 -60.72 -8.72
C THR A 12 5.83 -59.93 -7.97
N ASN A 13 5.83 -58.59 -8.10
CA ASN A 13 5.39 -57.68 -7.02
C ASN A 13 5.38 -56.21 -7.47
N SER A 14 4.56 -55.39 -6.80
CA SER A 14 4.52 -53.93 -6.94
C SER A 14 5.75 -53.26 -6.32
N SER A 15 6.20 -52.15 -6.89
CA SER A 15 7.16 -51.22 -6.27
C SER A 15 6.50 -49.88 -5.95
N ALA A 16 6.81 -49.31 -4.78
CA ALA A 16 6.15 -48.11 -4.26
C ALA A 16 6.60 -46.82 -4.96
N VAL A 17 5.75 -45.78 -4.91
CA VAL A 17 6.09 -44.41 -5.30
C VAL A 17 6.89 -43.74 -4.17
N PRO A 18 8.13 -43.27 -4.41
CA PRO A 18 8.82 -42.40 -3.46
C PRO A 18 8.29 -40.96 -3.59
N ILE A 19 7.90 -40.35 -2.46
CA ILE A 19 7.41 -38.97 -2.42
C ILE A 19 8.58 -38.01 -2.68
N GLY A 20 8.52 -37.28 -3.79
CA GLY A 20 9.51 -36.26 -4.15
C GLY A 20 9.48 -35.07 -3.19
N ARG A 21 10.55 -34.90 -2.41
CA ARG A 21 10.73 -33.77 -1.48
C ARG A 21 11.34 -32.56 -2.19
N ASN A 22 11.08 -31.37 -1.64
CA ASN A 22 11.82 -30.12 -1.89
C ASN A 22 11.89 -29.64 -3.36
N GLY A 23 10.73 -29.30 -3.93
CA GLY A 23 10.67 -28.31 -5.01
C GLY A 23 10.98 -26.90 -4.47
N HIS A 24 12.26 -26.57 -4.22
CA HIS A 24 12.65 -25.18 -4.00
C HIS A 24 12.40 -24.41 -5.30
N ALA A 25 11.51 -23.43 -5.25
CA ALA A 25 11.24 -22.57 -6.39
C ALA A 25 12.55 -21.86 -6.81
N ARG A 26 12.97 -22.06 -8.06
CA ARG A 26 13.92 -21.15 -8.71
C ARG A 26 13.23 -19.80 -8.83
N GLY A 27 13.45 -18.92 -7.85
CA GLY A 27 13.08 -17.52 -7.98
C GLY A 27 13.72 -16.97 -9.24
N ALA A 28 12.91 -16.44 -10.14
CA ALA A 28 13.42 -15.79 -11.34
C ALA A 28 14.35 -14.65 -10.91
N SER A 29 15.57 -14.62 -11.45
CA SER A 29 16.51 -13.55 -11.18
C SER A 29 16.00 -12.27 -11.83
N VAL A 30 15.28 -11.46 -11.04
CA VAL A 30 14.88 -10.10 -11.41
C VAL A 30 16.14 -9.29 -11.61
N GLN A 31 16.61 -9.22 -12.85
CA GLN A 31 17.80 -8.45 -13.23
C GLN A 31 17.46 -6.96 -13.11
N VAL A 32 17.74 -6.38 -11.94
CA VAL A 32 17.59 -4.95 -11.70
C VAL A 32 18.57 -4.22 -12.59
N GLN A 33 18.04 -3.54 -13.62
CA GLN A 33 18.83 -2.71 -14.50
C GLN A 33 19.44 -1.54 -13.69
N PRO A 34 20.69 -1.14 -13.98
CA PRO A 34 21.35 -0.06 -13.26
C PRO A 34 20.61 1.26 -13.48
N LYS A 35 20.14 1.87 -12.38
CA LYS A 35 19.35 3.11 -12.42
C LYS A 35 20.21 4.37 -12.68
N SER A 36 21.53 4.23 -12.67
CA SER A 36 22.47 5.33 -12.88
C SER A 36 23.81 4.83 -13.44
N SER A 37 24.57 5.72 -14.08
CA SER A 37 25.96 5.47 -14.49
C SER A 37 26.83 4.96 -13.34
N HIS A 38 26.61 5.48 -12.12
CA HIS A 38 27.32 5.09 -10.90
C HIS A 38 27.00 3.66 -10.40
N THR A 39 25.92 3.05 -10.89
CA THR A 39 25.51 1.67 -10.56
C THR A 39 25.66 0.68 -11.72
N SER A 40 26.21 1.12 -12.86
CA SER A 40 26.36 0.29 -14.09
C SER A 40 27.42 -0.81 -14.00
N ASP A 41 28.23 -0.83 -12.95
CA ASP A 41 29.31 -1.79 -12.73
C ASP A 41 28.77 -3.23 -12.58
N GLU A 42 29.42 -4.19 -13.24
CA GLU A 42 29.05 -5.60 -13.20
C GLU A 42 29.18 -6.20 -11.79
N PHE A 43 30.15 -5.73 -11.01
CA PHE A 43 30.33 -6.13 -9.61
C PHE A 43 29.18 -5.66 -8.70
N LEU A 44 28.51 -4.56 -9.03
CA LEU A 44 27.44 -4.00 -8.21
C LEU A 44 26.08 -4.67 -8.45
N ARG A 45 25.87 -5.37 -9.58
CA ARG A 45 24.57 -5.98 -9.94
C ARG A 45 23.94 -6.88 -8.87
N PRO A 46 24.67 -7.73 -8.11
CA PRO A 46 24.08 -8.52 -7.03
C PRO A 46 23.44 -7.65 -5.94
N PHE A 47 24.13 -6.57 -5.56
CA PHE A 47 23.73 -5.63 -4.51
C PHE A 47 22.54 -4.74 -4.92
N LEU A 48 22.20 -4.67 -6.21
CA LEU A 48 21.00 -3.98 -6.70
C LEU A 48 19.72 -4.80 -6.50
N THR A 49 19.81 -6.08 -6.14
CA THR A 49 18.63 -6.95 -5.97
C THR A 49 17.95 -6.73 -4.60
N PRO A 50 16.61 -6.53 -4.53
CA PRO A 50 15.92 -6.27 -3.26
C PRO A 50 15.97 -7.41 -2.24
N GLY A 51 16.34 -8.62 -2.67
CA GLY A 51 16.49 -9.82 -1.84
C GLY A 51 17.95 -10.25 -1.65
N PHE A 52 18.91 -9.32 -1.72
CA PHE A 52 20.33 -9.62 -1.56
C PHE A 52 20.63 -10.21 -0.17
N ASP A 53 21.19 -11.42 -0.12
CA ASP A 53 21.73 -12.04 1.09
C ASP A 53 23.27 -12.02 1.06
N PRO A 54 23.95 -11.34 2.00
CA PRO A 54 25.41 -11.33 2.08
C PRO A 54 26.01 -12.72 2.35
N ALA A 55 25.30 -13.62 3.04
CA ALA A 55 25.79 -14.96 3.32
C ALA A 55 25.80 -15.82 2.05
N SER A 56 24.69 -15.87 1.30
CA SER A 56 24.63 -16.53 0.00
C SER A 56 25.59 -15.89 -1.01
N PHE A 57 25.80 -14.56 -0.98
CA PHE A 57 26.78 -13.91 -1.85
C PHE A 57 28.20 -14.41 -1.58
N LEU A 58 28.68 -14.36 -0.33
CA LEU A 58 30.02 -14.83 0.03
C LEU A 58 30.21 -16.33 -0.23
N ASN A 59 29.20 -17.15 0.09
CA ASN A 59 29.22 -18.60 -0.19
C ASN A 59 29.16 -18.94 -1.70
N SER A 60 28.82 -17.98 -2.56
CA SER A 60 28.82 -18.15 -4.02
C SER A 60 30.07 -17.57 -4.71
N THR A 61 30.80 -16.67 -4.05
CA THR A 61 32.00 -16.00 -4.58
C THR A 61 33.31 -16.58 -4.04
N LEU A 62 33.28 -17.25 -2.89
CA LEU A 62 34.43 -17.96 -2.33
C LEU A 62 34.37 -19.46 -2.65
N PRO A 63 35.51 -20.10 -3.02
CA PRO A 63 35.55 -21.54 -3.27
C PRO A 63 35.11 -22.37 -2.03
N PRO A 64 34.41 -23.51 -2.22
CA PRO A 64 33.98 -24.36 -1.12
C PRO A 64 35.18 -25.04 -0.45
N LEU A 65 35.34 -24.82 0.86
CA LEU A 65 36.38 -25.45 1.69
C LEU A 65 36.16 -26.97 1.81
N GLN A 66 36.68 -27.75 0.85
CA GLN A 66 36.63 -29.21 0.90
C GLN A 66 37.42 -29.76 2.10
N ARG A 67 36.68 -30.36 3.06
CA ARG A 67 37.27 -31.13 4.16
C ARG A 67 37.21 -32.63 3.86
N SER A 68 38.06 -33.06 2.91
CA SER A 68 38.34 -34.45 2.54
C SER A 68 37.12 -35.39 2.36
N ALA A 69 36.55 -35.37 1.16
CA ALA A 69 35.83 -36.52 0.59
C ALA A 69 36.35 -36.75 -0.85
N ALA A 70 36.40 -37.99 -1.30
CA ALA A 70 37.18 -38.36 -2.49
C ALA A 70 36.56 -37.90 -3.83
N THR A 71 37.44 -37.82 -4.84
CA THR A 71 37.21 -37.44 -6.26
C THR A 71 37.45 -35.95 -6.54
N SER A 72 38.37 -35.71 -7.49
CA SER A 72 38.80 -34.43 -8.10
C SER A 72 37.63 -33.64 -8.73
N THR A 73 37.70 -32.31 -8.91
CA THR A 73 38.86 -31.45 -9.26
C THR A 73 38.91 -30.11 -8.50
N GLU A 74 40.04 -29.40 -8.62
CA GLU A 74 40.26 -27.99 -8.21
C GLU A 74 40.09 -27.69 -6.70
N SER A 75 41.09 -28.12 -5.92
CA SER A 75 41.22 -27.83 -4.49
C SER A 75 42.06 -26.57 -4.22
N SER A 76 41.43 -25.41 -4.03
CA SER A 76 42.12 -24.19 -3.58
C SER A 76 42.57 -24.30 -2.12
N GLY A 77 43.82 -23.96 -1.83
CA GLY A 77 44.37 -23.95 -0.47
C GLY A 77 43.81 -22.83 0.41
N VAL A 78 43.88 -22.99 1.73
CA VAL A 78 43.43 -21.95 2.70
C VAL A 78 44.16 -20.62 2.50
N ALA A 79 45.42 -20.65 2.06
CA ALA A 79 46.18 -19.45 1.71
C ALA A 79 45.62 -18.73 0.47
N GLU A 80 45.18 -19.46 -0.55
CA GLU A 80 44.61 -18.91 -1.79
C GLU A 80 43.21 -18.35 -1.53
N LEU A 81 42.39 -19.05 -0.74
CA LEU A 81 41.10 -18.52 -0.31
C LEU A 81 41.25 -17.27 0.57
N SER A 82 42.32 -17.19 1.38
CA SER A 82 42.66 -15.99 2.15
C SER A 82 43.05 -14.81 1.24
N THR A 83 43.87 -15.01 0.21
CA THR A 83 44.22 -13.93 -0.74
C THR A 83 43.03 -13.52 -1.60
N GLN A 84 42.18 -14.46 -2.02
CA GLN A 84 40.95 -14.16 -2.76
C GLN A 84 39.96 -13.37 -1.91
N ALA A 85 39.73 -13.77 -0.65
CA ALA A 85 38.89 -13.04 0.29
C ALA A 85 39.44 -11.63 0.59
N GLN A 86 40.75 -11.49 0.77
CA GLN A 86 41.38 -10.18 0.99
C GLN A 86 41.22 -9.26 -0.24
N THR A 87 41.36 -9.79 -1.47
CA THR A 87 41.10 -9.04 -2.71
C THR A 87 39.64 -8.61 -2.81
N LEU A 88 38.68 -9.50 -2.50
CA LEU A 88 37.25 -9.21 -2.49
C LEU A 88 36.90 -8.11 -1.46
N ILE A 89 37.47 -8.18 -0.25
CA ILE A 89 37.30 -7.14 0.79
C ILE A 89 37.90 -5.80 0.35
N ASN A 90 39.09 -5.80 -0.26
CA ASN A 90 39.69 -4.58 -0.80
C ASN A 90 38.82 -3.95 -1.91
N GLN A 91 38.25 -4.78 -2.79
CA GLN A 91 37.30 -4.34 -3.82
C GLN A 91 36.03 -3.74 -3.19
N LEU A 92 35.40 -4.44 -2.23
CA LEU A 92 34.24 -3.92 -1.49
C LEU A 92 34.53 -2.57 -0.82
N ASN A 93 35.68 -2.41 -0.17
CA ASN A 93 36.08 -1.15 0.46
C ASN A 93 36.25 -0.02 -0.56
N ALA A 94 36.81 -0.31 -1.74
CA ALA A 94 36.95 0.67 -2.82
C ALA A 94 35.58 1.10 -3.39
N HIS A 95 34.68 0.15 -3.68
CA HIS A 95 33.32 0.48 -4.14
C HIS A 95 32.51 1.22 -3.07
N THR A 96 32.60 0.81 -1.80
CA THR A 96 31.92 1.48 -0.68
C THR A 96 32.38 2.93 -0.53
N SER A 97 33.69 3.16 -0.59
CA SER A 97 34.27 4.51 -0.53
C SER A 97 33.78 5.38 -1.71
N ARG A 98 33.86 4.84 -2.94
CA ARG A 98 33.42 5.54 -4.16
C ARG A 98 31.92 5.87 -4.16
N LEU A 99 31.08 4.92 -3.72
CA LEU A 99 29.63 5.11 -3.63
C LEU A 99 29.28 6.11 -2.52
N SER A 100 29.98 6.09 -1.38
CA SER A 100 29.83 7.09 -0.32
C SER A 100 30.15 8.51 -0.81
N THR A 101 31.30 8.71 -1.46
CA THR A 101 31.65 10.01 -2.06
C THR A 101 30.62 10.45 -3.13
N THR A 102 30.12 9.51 -3.93
CA THR A 102 29.07 9.78 -4.93
C THR A 102 27.76 10.22 -4.27
N LEU A 103 27.33 9.54 -3.20
CA LEU A 103 26.12 9.87 -2.44
C LEU A 103 26.23 11.27 -1.82
N THR A 104 27.38 11.61 -1.22
CA THR A 104 27.64 12.95 -0.69
C THR A 104 27.58 14.02 -1.78
N SER A 105 28.19 13.78 -2.96
CA SER A 105 28.10 14.71 -4.10
C SER A 105 26.66 14.93 -4.53
N LEU A 106 25.92 13.86 -4.81
CA LEU A 106 24.52 13.92 -5.22
C LEU A 106 23.63 14.61 -4.16
N THR A 107 24.00 14.52 -2.87
CA THR A 107 23.27 15.20 -1.79
C THR A 107 23.54 16.72 -1.80
N ASP A 108 24.79 17.17 -1.99
CA ASP A 108 25.08 18.61 -2.17
C ASP A 108 24.44 19.13 -3.47
N ASP A 109 24.52 18.36 -4.57
CA ASP A 109 23.90 18.71 -5.85
C ASP A 109 22.36 18.85 -5.72
N ILE A 110 21.68 18.01 -4.94
CA ILE A 110 20.24 18.12 -4.65
C ILE A 110 19.93 19.35 -3.79
N LEU A 111 20.69 19.60 -2.71
CA LEU A 111 20.47 20.77 -1.84
C LEU A 111 20.73 22.09 -2.59
N ARG A 112 21.80 22.13 -3.39
CA ARG A 112 22.20 23.25 -4.24
C ARG A 112 21.19 23.49 -5.36
N SER A 113 20.78 22.45 -6.09
CA SER A 113 19.78 22.59 -7.16
C SER A 113 18.39 22.94 -6.63
N GLY A 114 17.99 22.49 -5.44
CA GLY A 114 16.73 22.88 -4.80
C GLY A 114 16.60 24.39 -4.60
N SER A 115 17.64 25.04 -4.04
CA SER A 115 17.66 26.50 -3.88
C SER A 115 17.68 27.26 -5.21
N ARG A 116 18.41 26.76 -6.21
CA ARG A 116 18.42 27.33 -7.57
C ARG A 116 17.04 27.21 -8.25
N LEU A 117 16.40 26.04 -8.15
CA LEU A 117 15.10 25.77 -8.75
C LEU A 117 14.02 26.63 -8.10
N ALA A 118 14.08 26.86 -6.79
CA ALA A 118 13.18 27.80 -6.12
C ALA A 118 13.29 29.23 -6.67
N TYR A 119 14.51 29.71 -6.96
CA TYR A 119 14.72 30.99 -7.62
C TYR A 119 14.20 31.01 -9.07
N GLU A 120 14.49 29.96 -9.86
CA GLU A 120 14.01 29.87 -11.25
C GLU A 120 12.47 29.78 -11.32
N VAL A 121 11.81 29.11 -10.37
CA VAL A 121 10.35 29.07 -10.26
C VAL A 121 9.75 30.41 -9.86
N GLU A 122 10.31 31.13 -8.87
CA GLU A 122 9.76 32.43 -8.47
C GLU A 122 10.06 33.53 -9.51
N LEU A 123 11.17 33.41 -10.26
CA LEU A 123 11.44 34.25 -11.44
C LEU A 123 10.40 34.01 -12.54
N LEU A 124 10.18 32.75 -12.94
CA LEU A 124 9.15 32.39 -13.94
C LEU A 124 7.74 32.82 -13.50
N ARG A 125 7.46 32.77 -12.19
CA ARG A 125 6.21 33.27 -11.61
C ARG A 125 6.10 34.79 -11.75
N GLY A 126 7.16 35.53 -11.42
CA GLY A 126 7.21 36.98 -11.60
C GLY A 126 7.06 37.40 -13.06
N GLU A 127 7.74 36.72 -13.98
CA GLU A 127 7.61 36.92 -15.43
C GLU A 127 6.19 36.59 -15.92
N THR A 128 5.58 35.50 -15.44
CA THR A 128 4.20 35.11 -15.81
C THR A 128 3.17 36.12 -15.27
N LEU A 129 3.35 36.63 -14.05
CA LEU A 129 2.49 37.67 -13.48
C LEU A 129 2.64 38.99 -14.24
N SER A 130 3.88 39.42 -14.51
CA SER A 130 4.15 40.64 -15.29
C SER A 130 3.64 40.54 -16.74
N LEU A 131 3.73 39.36 -17.37
CA LEU A 131 3.10 39.11 -18.67
C LEU A 131 1.57 39.18 -18.58
N THR A 132 0.97 38.65 -17.52
CA THR A 132 -0.48 38.69 -17.29
C THR A 132 -0.98 40.12 -17.10
N GLU A 133 -0.30 40.90 -16.26
CA GLU A 133 -0.51 42.35 -16.06
C GLU A 133 -0.36 43.11 -17.39
N THR A 134 0.72 42.88 -18.12
CA THR A 134 0.95 43.48 -19.45
C THR A 134 -0.19 43.15 -20.42
N MET A 135 -0.67 41.90 -20.45
CA MET A 135 -1.76 41.47 -21.34
C MET A 135 -3.12 42.08 -21.00
N HIS A 136 -3.46 42.24 -19.71
CA HIS A 136 -4.78 42.75 -19.29
C HIS A 136 -4.81 44.28 -19.10
N ASP A 137 -3.77 44.87 -18.53
CA ASP A 137 -3.79 46.29 -18.14
C ASP A 137 -3.19 47.22 -19.20
N THR A 138 -2.33 46.72 -20.10
CA THR A 138 -1.69 47.56 -21.13
C THR A 138 -2.03 47.17 -22.57
N LEU A 139 -2.10 45.87 -22.87
CA LEU A 139 -2.37 45.39 -24.23
C LEU A 139 -3.85 45.13 -24.50
N GLN A 140 -4.71 45.00 -23.48
CA GLN A 140 -6.12 44.65 -23.70
C GLN A 140 -6.83 45.68 -24.59
N GLU A 141 -6.68 46.98 -24.31
CA GLU A 141 -7.28 48.02 -25.17
C GLU A 141 -6.82 47.92 -26.63
N ASP A 142 -5.54 47.61 -26.87
CA ASP A 142 -5.01 47.48 -28.23
C ASP A 142 -5.45 46.17 -28.89
N ILE A 143 -5.54 45.08 -28.14
CA ILE A 143 -6.11 43.80 -28.60
C ILE A 143 -7.60 43.97 -28.97
N GLU A 144 -8.37 44.74 -28.20
CA GLU A 144 -9.76 45.09 -28.52
C GLU A 144 -9.89 45.94 -29.79
N LYS A 145 -8.92 46.82 -30.09
CA LYS A 145 -8.85 47.57 -31.35
C LYS A 145 -8.54 46.65 -32.55
N PHE A 146 -7.76 45.58 -32.36
CA PHE A 146 -7.47 44.58 -33.40
C PHE A 146 -8.53 43.48 -33.53
N VAL A 147 -9.29 43.19 -32.47
CA VAL A 147 -10.39 42.20 -32.46
C VAL A 147 -11.63 42.84 -31.83
N PRO A 148 -12.40 43.67 -32.56
CA PRO A 148 -13.59 44.33 -32.03
C PRO A 148 -14.68 43.30 -31.64
N GLY A 149 -14.89 43.13 -30.34
CA GLY A 149 -15.76 42.08 -29.77
C GLY A 149 -15.03 40.86 -29.21
N GLY A 150 -13.69 40.84 -29.26
CA GLY A 150 -12.83 39.82 -28.65
C GLY A 150 -12.84 38.46 -29.35
N LEU A 151 -12.00 37.54 -28.85
CA LEU A 151 -12.10 36.11 -29.18
C LEU A 151 -13.32 35.52 -28.47
N LYS A 152 -14.52 35.75 -29.02
CA LYS A 152 -15.78 35.20 -28.52
C LYS A 152 -15.71 33.67 -28.50
N THR A 153 -15.42 33.09 -27.34
CA THR A 153 -15.77 31.69 -27.09
C THR A 153 -17.30 31.59 -27.21
N ALA A 154 -17.79 30.64 -28.01
CA ALA A 154 -19.13 30.69 -28.61
C ALA A 154 -20.27 30.32 -27.63
N LYS A 155 -20.37 31.03 -26.51
CA LYS A 155 -21.20 30.67 -25.35
C LYS A 155 -22.24 31.73 -24.95
N GLU A 156 -22.07 32.99 -25.34
CA GLU A 156 -22.93 34.09 -24.84
C GLU A 156 -23.96 34.61 -25.86
N GLU A 157 -23.88 34.25 -27.15
CA GLU A 157 -24.84 34.67 -28.19
C GLU A 157 -26.12 33.80 -28.23
N ARG A 158 -26.62 33.37 -27.06
CA ARG A 158 -27.89 32.64 -26.92
C ARG A 158 -28.76 33.15 -25.78
N LYS A 159 -28.97 34.47 -25.73
CA LYS A 159 -30.15 35.06 -25.09
C LYS A 159 -30.63 36.31 -25.81
N ASP A 160 -31.96 36.43 -25.84
CA ASP A 160 -32.79 37.53 -26.34
C ASP A 160 -32.90 37.69 -27.87
N GLY A 161 -34.16 37.75 -28.37
CA GLY A 161 -34.47 37.85 -29.80
C GLY A 161 -35.66 36.99 -30.26
N ALA A 162 -36.85 37.15 -29.67
CA ALA A 162 -38.06 36.42 -30.07
C ALA A 162 -39.11 37.34 -30.71
N SER A 163 -39.22 37.30 -32.04
CA SER A 163 -40.30 37.84 -32.91
C SER A 163 -39.98 37.39 -34.35
N ASP A 164 -40.86 37.09 -35.30
CA ASP A 164 -42.26 36.66 -35.42
C ASP A 164 -42.53 36.64 -36.96
N ASP A 165 -43.54 35.87 -37.41
CA ASP A 165 -44.00 35.65 -38.80
C ASP A 165 -42.99 35.05 -39.83
N GLY A 166 -43.51 34.32 -40.83
CA GLY A 166 -42.72 33.62 -41.86
C GLY A 166 -43.38 32.41 -42.56
N ARG A 167 -44.56 31.97 -42.10
CA ARG A 167 -45.62 31.20 -42.80
C ARG A 167 -45.22 30.32 -44.03
N GLY A 168 -45.11 28.98 -43.87
CA GLY A 168 -45.03 28.03 -44.99
C GLY A 168 -45.19 26.54 -44.65
N SER A 169 -46.25 25.89 -45.15
CA SER A 169 -46.60 24.44 -45.01
C SER A 169 -47.77 24.11 -45.97
N PRO A 170 -48.17 22.84 -46.29
CA PRO A 170 -47.70 21.49 -45.90
C PRO A 170 -46.94 20.77 -47.05
N THR A 171 -46.80 19.44 -47.27
CA THR A 171 -47.40 18.12 -46.87
C THR A 171 -46.33 17.03 -47.17
N SER A 172 -46.36 15.72 -46.85
CA SER A 172 -47.33 14.72 -46.29
C SER A 172 -46.49 13.60 -45.60
N GLU A 173 -46.83 13.11 -44.39
CA GLU A 173 -47.60 11.87 -44.06
C GLU A 173 -46.88 10.50 -44.18
N THR A 174 -46.78 9.80 -43.03
CA THR A 174 -46.77 8.31 -42.83
C THR A 174 -45.65 7.42 -43.40
N ALA A 175 -45.17 6.36 -42.73
CA ALA A 175 -45.35 5.88 -41.34
C ALA A 175 -44.26 4.87 -40.91
N GLU A 176 -44.10 4.70 -39.59
CA GLU A 176 -43.77 3.48 -38.80
C GLU A 176 -42.76 2.42 -39.33
N GLU A 177 -41.67 2.21 -38.59
CA GLU A 177 -41.40 0.95 -37.82
C GLU A 177 -40.25 1.14 -36.79
N GLU A 178 -40.09 0.20 -35.84
CA GLU A 178 -39.17 0.31 -34.68
C GLU A 178 -37.79 -0.35 -34.91
N ALA A 179 -36.69 0.28 -34.47
CA ALA A 179 -35.62 -0.35 -33.65
C ALA A 179 -34.37 0.55 -33.44
N ASP A 180 -34.06 0.82 -32.17
CA ASP A 180 -32.74 0.97 -31.54
C ASP A 180 -31.46 1.15 -32.41
N ILE A 181 -31.23 2.38 -32.91
CA ILE A 181 -29.97 3.12 -32.71
C ILE A 181 -30.33 4.61 -32.56
N VAL A 182 -29.97 5.26 -31.45
CA VAL A 182 -30.06 6.73 -31.34
C VAL A 182 -28.84 7.36 -32.01
N GLU A 183 -28.80 7.30 -33.35
CA GLU A 183 -27.87 8.11 -34.13
C GLU A 183 -28.37 9.55 -34.10
N ASP A 184 -27.60 10.42 -33.44
CA ASP A 184 -27.85 11.86 -33.37
C ASP A 184 -27.63 12.50 -34.76
N ALA A 185 -28.67 12.38 -35.57
CA ALA A 185 -28.81 12.91 -36.92
C ALA A 185 -29.35 14.36 -36.90
N GLY A 186 -28.66 15.25 -36.19
CA GLY A 186 -29.03 16.67 -36.18
C GLY A 186 -27.96 17.61 -35.63
N ASP A 187 -27.26 17.25 -34.56
CA ASP A 187 -26.43 18.23 -33.87
C ASP A 187 -25.26 18.75 -34.73
N PRO A 188 -25.13 20.08 -34.91
CA PRO A 188 -23.96 20.69 -35.55
C PRO A 188 -22.67 20.29 -34.83
N PRO A 189 -21.50 20.29 -35.52
CA PRO A 189 -20.23 19.86 -34.91
C PRO A 189 -19.88 20.63 -33.63
N TYR A 190 -20.27 21.90 -33.52
CA TYR A 190 -20.10 22.72 -32.32
C TYR A 190 -20.94 22.26 -31.12
N VAL A 191 -22.11 21.63 -31.34
CA VAL A 191 -22.94 21.08 -30.25
C VAL A 191 -22.35 19.76 -29.75
N LYS A 192 -21.92 18.87 -30.65
CA LYS A 192 -21.19 17.64 -30.27
C LYS A 192 -19.86 17.96 -29.57
N GLN A 193 -19.16 19.02 -29.98
CA GLN A 193 -18.02 19.58 -29.26
C GLN A 193 -18.40 20.14 -27.88
N LEU A 194 -19.51 20.89 -27.75
CA LEU A 194 -19.98 21.44 -26.48
C LEU A 194 -20.39 20.34 -25.48
N GLN A 195 -21.06 19.28 -25.94
CA GLN A 195 -21.37 18.08 -25.15
C GLN A 195 -20.08 17.40 -24.68
N THR A 196 -19.12 17.20 -25.59
CA THR A 196 -17.81 16.62 -25.27
C THR A 196 -17.05 17.46 -24.24
N LEU A 197 -17.03 18.79 -24.39
CA LEU A 197 -16.40 19.71 -23.44
C LEU A 197 -17.11 19.76 -22.09
N THR A 198 -18.43 19.61 -22.05
CA THR A 198 -19.22 19.51 -20.81
C THR A 198 -18.87 18.22 -20.06
N LEU A 199 -18.89 17.08 -20.75
CA LEU A 199 -18.50 15.77 -20.20
C LEU A 199 -17.02 15.73 -19.77
N VAL A 200 -16.12 16.38 -20.52
CA VAL A 200 -14.70 16.53 -20.13
C VAL A 200 -14.58 17.41 -18.89
N ARG A 201 -15.33 18.51 -18.79
CA ARG A 201 -15.36 19.37 -17.59
C ARG A 201 -15.85 18.61 -16.37
N GLU A 202 -16.97 17.87 -16.47
CA GLU A 202 -17.51 17.05 -15.38
C GLU A 202 -16.50 16.01 -14.89
N ARG A 203 -15.79 15.34 -15.83
CA ARG A 203 -14.71 14.41 -15.49
C ARG A 203 -13.52 15.10 -14.82
N LEU A 204 -13.12 16.28 -15.29
CA LEU A 204 -12.04 17.06 -14.67
C LEU A 204 -12.45 17.55 -13.27
N GLU A 205 -13.69 17.99 -13.05
CA GLU A 205 -14.19 18.36 -11.72
C GLU A 205 -14.27 17.16 -10.76
N ALA A 206 -14.62 15.97 -11.27
CA ALA A 206 -14.58 14.73 -10.49
C ALA A 206 -13.14 14.30 -10.14
N VAL A 207 -12.18 14.45 -11.07
CA VAL A 207 -10.76 14.20 -10.81
C VAL A 207 -10.18 15.21 -9.81
N VAL A 208 -10.47 16.50 -9.96
CA VAL A 208 -10.02 17.54 -9.03
C VAL A 208 -10.59 17.32 -7.62
N ARG A 209 -11.86 16.92 -7.51
CA ARG A 209 -12.47 16.57 -6.22
C ARG A 209 -11.79 15.35 -5.60
N THR A 210 -11.75 14.21 -6.30
CA THR A 210 -11.16 12.97 -5.77
C THR A 210 -9.67 13.09 -5.41
N PHE A 211 -8.88 13.87 -6.17
CA PHE A 211 -7.49 14.18 -5.77
C PHE A 211 -7.39 15.20 -4.63
N GLY A 212 -8.33 16.16 -4.54
CA GLY A 212 -8.41 17.10 -3.42
C GLY A 212 -8.70 16.40 -2.09
N ASP A 213 -9.77 15.60 -2.07
CA ASP A 213 -10.16 14.77 -0.93
C ASP A 213 -9.02 13.80 -0.54
N ALA A 214 -8.30 13.27 -1.54
CA ALA A 214 -7.15 12.39 -1.32
C ALA A 214 -5.97 13.14 -0.66
N MET A 215 -5.69 14.38 -1.08
CA MET A 215 -4.65 15.21 -0.44
C MET A 215 -5.01 15.61 1.00
N GLU A 216 -6.30 15.74 1.35
CA GLU A 216 -6.73 15.95 2.74
C GLU A 216 -6.54 14.67 3.60
N PHE A 217 -6.69 13.48 3.01
CA PHE A 217 -6.37 12.21 3.67
C PHE A 217 -4.84 11.98 3.76
N VAL A 218 -4.16 12.83 4.53
CA VAL A 218 -2.73 12.70 4.87
C VAL A 218 -2.50 11.48 5.75
N PHE A 219 -1.50 10.65 5.40
CA PHE A 219 -1.13 9.46 6.17
C PHE A 219 0.23 9.67 6.86
N PRO A 220 0.38 9.39 8.17
CA PRO A 220 1.63 9.64 8.88
C PRO A 220 2.73 8.63 8.48
N PRO A 221 3.98 9.07 8.26
CA PRO A 221 5.09 8.18 7.86
C PRO A 221 5.44 7.10 8.90
N SER A 222 5.05 7.27 10.17
CA SER A 222 5.14 6.20 11.19
C SER A 222 4.34 4.94 10.82
N GLU A 223 3.10 5.09 10.35
CA GLU A 223 2.20 3.98 9.96
C GLU A 223 2.63 3.31 8.64
N LEU A 224 3.45 3.97 7.83
CA LEU A 224 4.15 3.35 6.69
C LEU A 224 5.29 2.40 7.15
N SER A 225 5.82 2.63 8.36
CA SER A 225 7.06 2.03 8.86
C SER A 225 6.85 0.77 9.72
N VAL A 226 5.64 0.21 9.74
CA VAL A 226 5.25 -0.95 10.60
C VAL A 226 6.00 -2.24 10.25
N SER A 227 6.64 -2.34 9.08
CA SER A 227 7.57 -3.42 8.72
C SER A 227 9.04 -3.17 9.12
N SER A 228 9.34 -2.08 9.84
CA SER A 228 10.70 -1.62 10.16
C SER A 228 10.89 -1.10 11.59
N SER A 229 10.11 -1.59 12.56
CA SER A 229 10.07 -1.12 13.96
C SER A 229 11.33 -1.42 14.82
N PHE A 230 12.53 -1.47 14.22
CA PHE A 230 13.80 -1.78 14.90
C PHE A 230 14.97 -0.82 14.58
N LEU A 231 14.71 0.31 13.91
CA LEU A 231 15.71 1.38 13.71
C LEU A 231 15.36 2.65 14.48
N SER A 232 15.50 2.60 15.81
CA SER A 232 15.49 3.79 16.67
C SER A 232 16.76 4.63 16.46
N VAL A 233 16.81 5.37 15.35
CA VAL A 233 17.85 6.36 15.07
C VAL A 233 17.35 7.74 15.52
N SER A 234 17.95 8.27 16.59
CA SER A 234 17.88 9.64 17.10
C SER A 234 16.53 10.39 17.06
N ALA A 235 16.00 10.73 18.24
CA ALA A 235 14.80 11.58 18.38
C ALA A 235 14.92 12.87 17.53
N PRO A 236 13.96 13.16 16.62
CA PRO A 236 14.01 14.35 15.78
C PRO A 236 13.90 15.65 16.59
N GLU A 237 14.61 16.68 16.13
CA GLU A 237 14.60 18.00 16.77
C GLU A 237 13.17 18.60 16.79
N PRO A 238 12.70 19.14 17.94
CA PRO A 238 11.36 19.67 18.08
C PRO A 238 11.15 20.91 17.22
N GLY A 239 10.20 20.85 16.29
CA GLY A 239 9.88 21.92 15.32
C GLY A 239 10.21 21.59 13.86
N SER A 240 10.72 20.39 13.57
CA SER A 240 11.00 19.96 12.19
C SER A 240 9.73 19.77 11.35
N GLN A 241 9.79 20.10 10.05
CA GLN A 241 8.67 19.98 9.09
C GLN A 241 7.99 18.60 9.12
N GLN A 242 8.79 17.55 9.36
CA GLN A 242 8.36 16.15 9.45
C GLN A 242 7.43 15.88 10.65
N GLN A 243 7.66 16.52 11.79
CA GLN A 243 6.73 16.46 12.93
C GLN A 243 5.40 17.10 12.55
N SER A 244 5.42 18.25 11.86
CA SER A 244 4.18 18.89 11.40
C SER A 244 3.36 18.03 10.42
N SER A 245 3.99 17.18 9.60
CA SER A 245 3.28 16.20 8.75
C SER A 245 2.81 14.96 9.52
N GLU A 246 3.61 14.48 10.48
CA GLU A 246 3.27 13.34 11.34
C GLU A 246 2.06 13.67 12.23
N ASP A 247 2.11 14.80 12.94
CA ASP A 247 1.02 15.29 13.81
C ASP A 247 -0.28 15.50 13.02
N LYS A 248 -0.21 16.07 11.81
CA LYS A 248 -1.37 16.24 10.91
C LYS A 248 -1.93 14.90 10.45
N GLY A 249 -1.07 13.96 10.04
CA GLY A 249 -1.49 12.61 9.65
C GLY A 249 -2.18 11.89 10.80
N GLN A 250 -1.57 11.89 12.00
CA GLN A 250 -2.19 11.32 13.21
C GLN A 250 -3.51 12.02 13.57
N GLU A 251 -3.61 13.34 13.40
CA GLU A 251 -4.87 14.07 13.63
C GLU A 251 -5.97 13.69 12.64
N VAL A 252 -5.64 13.51 11.36
CA VAL A 252 -6.59 13.03 10.34
C VAL A 252 -7.05 11.60 10.64
N LEU A 253 -6.13 10.67 10.94
CA LEU A 253 -6.50 9.30 11.32
C LEU A 253 -7.36 9.25 12.60
N ARG A 254 -7.05 10.12 13.58
CA ARG A 254 -7.85 10.28 14.80
C ARG A 254 -9.26 10.81 14.48
N LYS A 255 -9.38 11.85 13.65
CA LYS A 255 -10.67 12.43 13.23
C LYS A 255 -11.54 11.41 12.51
N LEU A 256 -11.00 10.65 11.55
CA LEU A 256 -11.74 9.60 10.84
C LEU A 256 -12.23 8.49 11.79
N ARG A 257 -11.40 8.08 12.76
CA ARG A 257 -11.81 7.12 13.79
C ARG A 257 -12.88 7.70 14.73
N GLU A 258 -12.76 8.98 15.10
CA GLU A 258 -13.73 9.67 15.95
C GLU A 258 -15.07 9.86 15.22
N GLU A 259 -15.05 10.26 13.95
CA GLU A 259 -16.20 10.39 13.05
C GLU A 259 -17.00 9.07 12.99
N ILE A 260 -16.33 7.96 12.63
CA ILE A 260 -16.94 6.64 12.57
C ILE A 260 -17.44 6.18 13.95
N SER A 261 -16.70 6.46 15.03
CA SER A 261 -17.16 6.15 16.38
C SER A 261 -18.41 6.94 16.78
N ASN A 262 -18.55 8.20 16.33
CA ASN A 262 -19.73 9.03 16.57
C ASN A 262 -20.93 8.53 15.78
N LEU A 263 -20.75 8.13 14.52
CA LEU A 263 -21.81 7.47 13.73
C LEU A 263 -22.32 6.20 14.41
N LEU A 264 -21.45 5.43 15.08
CA LEU A 264 -21.79 4.19 15.79
C LEU A 264 -22.30 4.39 17.24
N LEU A 265 -22.13 5.57 17.84
CA LEU A 265 -22.44 5.83 19.27
C LEU A 265 -23.53 6.88 19.49
N ARG A 266 -23.75 7.78 18.53
CA ARG A 266 -24.56 9.00 18.68
C ARG A 266 -25.69 9.11 17.65
N SER A 267 -25.86 8.08 16.82
CA SER A 267 -27.03 7.90 15.95
C SER A 267 -28.30 7.63 16.76
N GLU A 268 -29.41 8.22 16.35
CA GLU A 268 -30.73 8.03 17.02
C GLU A 268 -31.29 6.62 16.79
N ASP A 269 -31.04 6.04 15.61
CA ASP A 269 -31.20 4.60 15.34
C ASP A 269 -29.81 3.97 15.10
N PRO A 270 -29.40 2.96 15.90
CA PRO A 270 -28.12 2.25 15.72
C PRO A 270 -27.96 1.54 14.37
N VAL A 271 -29.04 1.12 13.72
CA VAL A 271 -28.98 0.45 12.40
C VAL A 271 -28.56 1.46 11.32
N ASP A 272 -29.18 2.64 11.33
CA ASP A 272 -28.80 3.78 10.48
C ASP A 272 -27.36 4.24 10.74
N GLY A 273 -26.93 4.25 12.01
CA GLY A 273 -25.56 4.57 12.40
C GLY A 273 -24.53 3.61 11.81
N ILE A 274 -24.82 2.31 11.82
CA ILE A 274 -24.01 1.27 11.18
C ILE A 274 -24.00 1.45 9.66
N ALA A 275 -25.14 1.73 9.03
CA ALA A 275 -25.24 1.93 7.58
C ALA A 275 -24.40 3.12 7.10
N LYS A 276 -24.54 4.28 7.76
CA LYS A 276 -23.77 5.51 7.46
C LYS A 276 -22.27 5.33 7.72
N ALA A 277 -21.91 4.58 8.78
CA ALA A 277 -20.51 4.24 9.05
C ALA A 277 -19.91 3.28 8.01
N ALA A 278 -20.72 2.37 7.43
CA ALA A 278 -20.29 1.49 6.35
C ALA A 278 -20.10 2.26 5.03
N GLU A 279 -21.07 3.09 4.66
CA GLU A 279 -21.02 4.00 3.48
C GLU A 279 -19.75 4.86 3.51
N ARG A 280 -19.48 5.52 4.64
CA ARG A 280 -18.27 6.33 4.85
C ARG A 280 -16.95 5.55 4.72
N ILE A 281 -16.97 4.26 5.05
CA ILE A 281 -15.82 3.36 4.88
C ILE A 281 -15.66 2.94 3.42
N GLU A 282 -16.73 2.89 2.63
CA GLU A 282 -16.65 2.64 1.18
C GLU A 282 -16.14 3.86 0.42
N GLU A 283 -16.51 5.09 0.82
CA GLU A 283 -15.86 6.32 0.33
C GLU A 283 -14.33 6.28 0.54
N LEU A 284 -13.87 5.94 1.74
CA LEU A 284 -12.44 5.84 2.06
C LEU A 284 -11.72 4.75 1.25
N LYS A 285 -12.39 3.63 0.93
CA LYS A 285 -11.86 2.59 0.02
C LYS A 285 -11.71 3.12 -1.41
N LEU A 286 -12.74 3.81 -1.93
CA LEU A 286 -12.69 4.42 -3.26
C LEU A 286 -11.55 5.44 -3.35
N LEU A 287 -11.42 6.30 -2.33
CA LEU A 287 -10.35 7.29 -2.24
C LEU A 287 -8.96 6.62 -2.23
N THR A 288 -8.82 5.51 -1.51
CA THR A 288 -7.53 4.78 -1.39
C THR A 288 -7.03 4.22 -2.74
N THR A 289 -7.90 4.07 -3.75
CA THR A 289 -7.48 3.66 -5.11
C THR A 289 -6.51 4.64 -5.78
N VAL A 290 -6.50 5.91 -5.38
CA VAL A 290 -5.57 6.94 -5.88
C VAL A 290 -4.10 6.60 -5.57
N TRP A 291 -3.83 5.87 -4.48
CA TRP A 291 -2.48 5.46 -4.06
C TRP A 291 -2.04 4.09 -4.57
N LYS A 292 -2.80 3.47 -5.48
CA LYS A 292 -2.51 2.12 -5.98
C LYS A 292 -1.11 2.03 -6.62
N GLY A 293 -0.29 1.10 -6.13
CA GLY A 293 1.11 0.92 -6.53
C GLY A 293 2.12 1.81 -5.80
N THR A 294 1.69 2.66 -4.86
CA THR A 294 2.60 3.43 -3.98
C THR A 294 2.96 2.66 -2.71
N SER A 295 3.95 3.16 -1.96
CA SER A 295 4.28 2.64 -0.62
C SER A 295 3.15 2.83 0.41
N GLU A 296 2.18 3.71 0.16
CA GLU A 296 1.13 4.05 1.13
C GLU A 296 -0.10 3.14 1.06
N GLU A 297 -0.34 2.49 -0.09
CA GLU A 297 -1.51 1.61 -0.34
C GLU A 297 -1.71 0.59 0.79
N ASN A 298 -0.65 -0.11 1.19
CA ASN A 298 -0.71 -1.13 2.23
C ASN A 298 -0.89 -0.59 3.65
N GLY A 299 -0.57 0.68 3.91
CA GLY A 299 -0.84 1.33 5.20
C GLY A 299 -2.29 1.81 5.28
N ARG A 300 -2.72 2.55 4.25
CA ARG A 300 -4.07 3.10 4.10
C ARG A 300 -5.14 2.00 4.12
N ASN A 301 -4.93 0.91 3.38
CA ASN A 301 -5.84 -0.25 3.38
C ASN A 301 -6.00 -0.86 4.78
N LYS A 302 -4.90 -1.11 5.53
CA LYS A 302 -4.95 -1.67 6.89
C LYS A 302 -5.65 -0.75 7.90
N PHE A 303 -5.47 0.57 7.77
CA PHE A 303 -6.20 1.52 8.60
C PHE A 303 -7.71 1.42 8.35
N ILE A 304 -8.13 1.34 7.08
CA ILE A 304 -9.54 1.20 6.68
C ILE A 304 -10.11 -0.17 7.07
N GLU A 305 -9.34 -1.25 6.99
CA GLU A 305 -9.70 -2.56 7.55
C GLU A 305 -9.95 -2.49 9.07
N SER A 306 -9.14 -1.71 9.81
CA SER A 306 -9.34 -1.50 11.25
C SER A 306 -10.64 -0.74 11.57
N LEU A 307 -11.08 0.16 10.68
CA LEU A 307 -12.35 0.88 10.78
C LEU A 307 -13.53 -0.02 10.38
N ALA A 308 -13.40 -0.79 9.29
CA ALA A 308 -14.42 -1.74 8.85
C ALA A 308 -14.74 -2.75 9.96
N LYS A 309 -13.69 -3.28 10.60
CA LYS A 309 -13.84 -4.15 11.77
C LYS A 309 -14.57 -3.50 12.95
N MET A 310 -14.39 -2.19 13.17
CA MET A 310 -15.11 -1.47 14.24
C MET A 310 -16.62 -1.44 13.97
N VAL A 311 -17.02 -1.22 12.71
CA VAL A 311 -18.42 -1.27 12.28
C VAL A 311 -18.97 -2.71 12.34
N GLU A 312 -18.21 -3.70 11.87
CA GLU A 312 -18.60 -5.12 11.95
C GLU A 312 -18.78 -5.62 13.40
N ASP A 313 -17.86 -5.28 14.31
CA ASP A 313 -17.92 -5.69 15.70
C ASP A 313 -19.13 -5.05 16.41
N ARG A 314 -19.47 -3.78 16.11
CA ARG A 314 -20.72 -3.13 16.57
C ARG A 314 -21.98 -3.71 15.94
N HIS A 315 -21.99 -4.02 14.66
CA HIS A 315 -23.12 -4.69 14.02
C HIS A 315 -23.37 -6.08 14.63
N ARG A 316 -22.29 -6.83 14.92
CA ARG A 316 -22.39 -8.13 15.59
C ARG A 316 -22.84 -8.03 17.06
N GLU A 317 -22.56 -6.92 17.73
CA GLU A 317 -23.06 -6.62 19.08
C GLU A 317 -24.56 -6.29 19.04
N LEU A 318 -24.99 -5.41 18.13
CA LEU A 318 -26.41 -5.07 17.92
C LEU A 318 -27.24 -6.34 17.63
N MET A 319 -26.78 -7.18 16.71
CA MET A 319 -27.44 -8.44 16.34
C MET A 319 -27.51 -9.46 17.49
N ARG A 320 -26.67 -9.33 18.54
CA ARG A 320 -26.75 -10.15 19.76
C ARG A 320 -27.71 -9.57 20.80
N ASP A 321 -27.79 -8.25 20.89
CA ASP A 321 -28.70 -7.56 21.80
C ASP A 321 -30.15 -7.55 21.29
N MET A 322 -30.33 -7.68 19.97
CA MET A 322 -31.63 -7.94 19.32
C MET A 322 -32.08 -9.42 19.38
N ASP A 323 -31.23 -10.35 19.82
CA ASP A 323 -31.60 -11.76 20.02
C ASP A 323 -31.98 -12.02 21.50
N PRO A 324 -33.28 -12.12 21.83
CA PRO A 324 -33.74 -12.26 23.21
C PRO A 324 -33.43 -13.63 23.85
N GLY A 325 -32.87 -14.59 23.09
CA GLY A 325 -32.69 -15.97 23.53
C GLY A 325 -31.70 -16.19 24.68
N THR A 326 -30.77 -15.27 24.93
CA THR A 326 -29.60 -15.51 25.81
C THR A 326 -29.69 -14.90 27.23
N ARG A 327 -30.65 -14.00 27.49
CA ARG A 327 -30.71 -13.21 28.74
C ARG A 327 -31.66 -13.80 29.83
N LYS A 328 -31.79 -15.13 29.93
CA LYS A 328 -32.82 -15.77 30.77
C LYS A 328 -32.43 -16.96 31.65
N ASP A 329 -31.18 -17.06 32.11
CA ASP A 329 -30.77 -17.97 33.19
C ASP A 329 -29.94 -17.23 34.25
N GLY A 330 -30.60 -16.46 35.11
CA GLY A 330 -29.90 -15.52 35.99
C GLY A 330 -30.70 -14.82 37.09
N LYS A 331 -31.73 -15.46 37.68
CA LYS A 331 -32.41 -14.88 38.86
C LYS A 331 -32.96 -15.88 39.91
N LEU A 332 -32.32 -15.79 41.09
CA LEU A 332 -32.89 -15.85 42.46
C LEU A 332 -33.17 -17.18 43.19
N GLU A 333 -32.83 -17.09 44.48
CA GLU A 333 -33.32 -17.81 45.66
C GLU A 333 -32.98 -19.28 45.91
N GLY A 334 -32.86 -19.63 47.20
CA GLY A 334 -32.41 -20.95 47.68
C GLY A 334 -31.69 -20.98 49.03
N SER A 335 -31.94 -20.03 49.95
CA SER A 335 -31.24 -19.99 51.25
C SER A 335 -31.46 -21.25 52.12
N ARG A 336 -30.38 -21.96 52.50
CA ARG A 336 -30.37 -22.92 53.63
C ARG A 336 -28.96 -23.29 54.13
N ALA A 337 -28.65 -22.95 55.38
CA ALA A 337 -27.41 -23.34 56.06
C ALA A 337 -27.55 -24.69 56.81
N ARG A 338 -26.46 -25.48 56.91
CA ARG A 338 -26.33 -26.60 57.89
C ARG A 338 -24.87 -27.10 58.13
N LYS A 339 -24.20 -26.47 59.10
CA LYS A 339 -23.30 -27.02 60.15
C LYS A 339 -22.61 -28.40 59.95
N GLY A 340 -21.27 -28.41 60.04
CA GLY A 340 -20.40 -29.56 60.39
C GLY A 340 -19.78 -30.33 59.20
N SER A 341 -18.68 -31.09 59.31
CA SER A 341 -17.76 -31.31 60.45
C SER A 341 -16.38 -31.85 59.99
N VAL A 342 -15.31 -31.42 60.69
CA VAL A 342 -13.92 -31.94 60.83
C VAL A 342 -13.55 -33.30 60.17
N THR A 343 -12.48 -33.35 59.34
CA THR A 343 -11.19 -34.10 59.60
C THR A 343 -10.14 -34.03 58.47
N ARG A 344 -8.90 -33.66 58.87
CA ARG A 344 -7.55 -34.18 58.52
C ARG A 344 -7.08 -34.53 57.09
N ASP A 345 -5.91 -33.97 56.80
CA ASP A 345 -4.71 -34.49 56.12
C ASP A 345 -4.67 -35.92 55.54
N ALA A 346 -4.21 -36.02 54.29
CA ALA A 346 -2.93 -36.67 53.93
C ALA A 346 -2.51 -36.31 52.48
N ALA A 347 -1.21 -36.39 52.17
CA ALA A 347 -0.67 -36.19 50.82
C ALA A 347 -0.08 -37.49 50.25
N VAL A 348 0.05 -37.60 48.91
CA VAL A 348 1.12 -38.33 48.18
C VAL A 348 0.99 -38.09 46.66
N ALA A 349 2.11 -38.29 45.94
CA ALA A 349 2.40 -38.26 44.48
C ALA A 349 1.25 -38.39 43.44
N GLY A 350 1.44 -37.99 42.17
CA GLY A 350 2.61 -37.38 41.50
C GLY A 350 2.90 -37.97 40.11
N GLU A 351 3.09 -37.10 39.10
CA GLU A 351 3.54 -37.39 37.70
C GLU A 351 2.56 -38.20 36.80
N SER A 352 2.43 -37.98 35.48
CA SER A 352 2.95 -36.95 34.54
C SER A 352 1.97 -36.81 33.32
N LYS A 353 1.64 -35.59 32.82
CA LYS A 353 2.20 -34.85 31.64
C LYS A 353 1.66 -35.39 30.27
N PRO A 354 1.58 -34.65 29.11
CA PRO A 354 2.08 -33.31 28.70
C PRO A 354 0.98 -32.23 28.37
N MET A 355 1.19 -30.90 28.61
CA MET A 355 1.83 -29.84 27.76
C MET A 355 0.84 -29.14 26.81
N PRO A 356 1.01 -27.86 26.35
CA PRO A 356 1.88 -26.73 26.75
C PRO A 356 1.10 -25.66 27.58
N GLY A 357 1.59 -24.47 27.97
CA GLY A 357 2.89 -23.79 27.84
C GLY A 357 2.71 -22.27 27.60
N GLY A 358 3.44 -21.35 28.25
CA GLY A 358 4.37 -21.52 29.36
C GLY A 358 4.76 -20.19 30.02
N PHE A 359 4.53 -20.07 31.34
CA PHE A 359 4.74 -18.83 32.13
C PHE A 359 5.83 -18.95 33.22
N GLY A 360 6.70 -19.97 33.16
CA GLY A 360 7.63 -20.32 34.26
C GLY A 360 8.93 -19.50 34.34
N LEU A 361 9.49 -19.07 33.21
CA LEU A 361 10.85 -18.50 33.16
C LEU A 361 10.95 -17.11 33.82
N LEU A 362 9.91 -16.29 33.68
CA LEU A 362 9.87 -14.92 34.23
C LEU A 362 9.89 -14.96 35.77
N THR A 363 9.20 -15.92 36.38
CA THR A 363 9.20 -16.15 37.83
C THR A 363 10.57 -16.63 38.36
N GLN A 364 11.35 -17.37 37.55
CA GLN A 364 12.71 -17.76 37.92
C GLN A 364 13.68 -16.57 37.86
N LEU A 365 13.57 -15.70 36.86
CA LEU A 365 14.36 -14.46 36.77
C LEU A 365 14.04 -13.48 37.91
N GLN A 366 12.77 -13.34 38.31
CA GLN A 366 12.39 -12.54 39.48
C GLN A 366 13.03 -13.04 40.79
N ARG A 367 13.19 -14.37 40.95
CA ARG A 367 13.86 -14.94 42.13
C ARG A 367 15.37 -14.70 42.11
N LEU A 368 16.01 -14.71 40.95
CA LEU A 368 17.45 -14.48 40.81
C LEU A 368 17.84 -13.01 41.04
N ARG A 369 16.99 -12.07 40.66
CA ARG A 369 17.21 -10.62 40.88
C ARG A 369 17.09 -10.20 42.35
N ASN A 370 16.29 -10.93 43.14
CA ASN A 370 16.02 -10.62 44.55
C ASN A 370 16.88 -11.50 45.50
N GLY A 371 18.03 -12.01 45.04
CA GLY A 371 18.85 -13.02 45.71
C GLY A 371 20.35 -12.71 45.70
N ILE A 372 20.72 -11.44 45.85
CA ILE A 372 22.07 -10.92 46.12
C ILE A 372 21.96 -9.99 47.32
#